data_AF-A0A4S5JTE1-F1
#
_entry.id   AF-A0A4S5JTE1-F1
#
_cell.length_a   1.000
_cell.length_b   1.000
_cell.length_c   1.000
_cell.angle_alpha   90.00
_cell.angle_beta   90.00
_cell.angle_gamma   90.00
#
_symmetry.space_group_name_H-M   'P 1'
#
loop_
_entity.id
_entity.type
_entity.pdbx_description
1 polymer ?
#
loop_
_entity_poly.entity_id
_entity_poly.type
_entity_poly.pdbx_seq_one_letter_code
_entity_poly.pdbx_strand_id
1 'polypeptide(L)'
;MQPSIKQISKVLFDMDPMQTCCKENACFDEYDFVAKQIYQNMETGLSFKHSTLLVLTRLFDAEQAQRADLSAIESALFKKF
;
A
#
# COMPACT_ATOMS: atom_id res chain seq x y z
N MET A 1 -9.38 8.85 -11.94
CA MET A 1 -10.18 8.77 -10.69
C MET A 1 -9.25 8.25 -9.60
N GLN A 2 -9.29 8.82 -8.39
CA GLN A 2 -8.45 8.36 -7.27
C GLN A 2 -9.01 7.06 -6.70
N PRO A 3 -8.17 6.04 -6.42
CA PRO A 3 -8.61 4.79 -5.82
C PRO A 3 -9.09 5.01 -4.39
N SER A 4 -10.16 4.34 -4.01
CA SER A 4 -10.66 4.29 -2.63
C SER A 4 -9.67 3.56 -1.71
N ILE A 5 -9.78 3.85 -0.41
CA ILE A 5 -9.02 3.18 0.65
C ILE A 5 -9.13 1.65 0.53
N LYS A 6 -10.33 1.12 0.25
CA LYS A 6 -10.56 -0.33 0.10
C LYS A 6 -9.81 -0.93 -1.10
N GLN A 7 -9.73 -0.20 -2.23
CA GLN A 7 -8.96 -0.65 -3.40
C GLN A 7 -7.46 -0.66 -3.08
N ILE A 8 -6.95 0.37 -2.40
CA ILE A 8 -5.55 0.44 -1.98
C ILE A 8 -5.22 -0.73 -1.03
N SER A 9 -6.02 -0.91 0.02
CA SER A 9 -5.84 -1.98 1.01
C SER A 9 -5.82 -3.36 0.35
N LYS A 10 -6.81 -3.62 -0.53
CA LYS A 10 -6.88 -4.90 -1.24
C LYS A 10 -5.66 -5.18 -2.10
N VAL A 11 -5.16 -4.20 -2.85
CA VAL A 11 -3.97 -4.39 -3.71
C VAL A 11 -2.73 -4.65 -2.87
N LEU A 12 -2.55 -3.89 -1.78
CA LEU A 12 -1.44 -4.11 -0.86
C LEU A 12 -1.51 -5.50 -0.20
N PHE A 13 -2.69 -5.96 0.21
CA PHE A 13 -2.89 -7.29 0.75
C PHE A 13 -2.61 -8.41 -0.27
N ASP A 14 -3.12 -8.27 -1.50
CA ASP A 14 -2.95 -9.28 -2.54
C ASP A 14 -1.46 -9.45 -2.89
N MET A 15 -0.74 -8.32 -2.98
CA MET A 15 0.68 -8.26 -3.37
C MET A 15 1.66 -8.44 -2.22
N ASP A 16 1.24 -8.14 -0.99
CA ASP A 16 2.02 -8.28 0.24
C ASP A 16 3.47 -7.76 0.12
N PRO A 17 3.64 -6.45 -0.16
CA PRO A 17 4.96 -5.91 -0.46
C PRO A 17 5.94 -5.99 0.72
N MET A 18 5.43 -6.11 1.95
CA MET A 18 6.24 -6.22 3.16
C MET A 18 6.42 -7.68 3.62
N GLN A 19 5.95 -8.65 2.84
CA GLN A 19 6.05 -10.08 3.15
C GLN A 19 5.55 -10.39 4.57
N THR A 20 4.40 -9.82 4.94
CA THR A 20 3.81 -10.09 6.24
C THR A 20 3.34 -11.56 6.25
N CYS A 21 3.58 -12.31 7.34
CA CYS A 21 3.18 -13.72 7.44
C CYS A 21 1.65 -13.90 7.55
N CYS A 22 0.85 -12.99 6.99
CA CYS A 22 -0.50 -12.74 7.46
C CYS A 22 -1.58 -13.37 6.58
N LYS A 23 -1.21 -13.85 5.39
CA LYS A 23 -2.03 -14.79 4.61
C LYS A 23 -2.35 -16.06 5.41
N GLU A 24 -1.50 -16.45 6.35
CA GLU A 24 -1.66 -17.67 7.16
C GLU A 24 -2.66 -17.49 8.32
N ASN A 25 -2.87 -16.25 8.78
CA ASN A 25 -3.69 -15.95 9.97
C ASN A 25 -5.06 -15.33 9.64
N ALA A 26 -5.42 -15.19 8.35
CA ALA A 26 -6.66 -14.56 7.89
C ALA A 26 -6.90 -13.15 8.46
N CYS A 27 -5.81 -12.41 8.74
CA CYS A 27 -5.84 -11.05 9.26
C CYS A 27 -6.01 -10.07 8.08
N PHE A 28 -7.27 -9.80 7.70
CA PHE A 28 -7.60 -8.97 6.52
C PHE A 28 -7.45 -7.45 6.75
N ASP A 29 -7.17 -6.99 7.97
CA ASP A 29 -7.21 -5.58 8.39
C ASP A 29 -5.84 -4.87 8.42
N GLU A 30 -4.73 -5.56 8.14
CA GLU A 30 -3.38 -4.99 8.32
C GLU A 30 -3.07 -3.84 7.36
N TYR A 31 -3.46 -3.99 6.10
CA TYR A 31 -3.24 -2.94 5.10
C TYR A 31 -4.33 -1.86 5.10
N ASP A 32 -5.38 -1.97 5.92
CA ASP A 32 -6.41 -0.92 6.02
C ASP A 32 -5.84 0.37 6.61
N PHE A 33 -5.01 0.24 7.66
CA PHE A 33 -4.35 1.40 8.26
C PHE A 33 -3.33 2.03 7.30
N VAL A 34 -2.54 1.20 6.61
CA VAL A 34 -1.59 1.63 5.58
C VAL A 34 -2.31 2.37 4.46
N ALA A 35 -3.40 1.79 3.95
CA ALA A 35 -4.21 2.35 2.87
C ALA A 35 -4.84 3.69 3.25
N LYS A 36 -5.31 3.83 4.50
CA LYS A 36 -5.86 5.10 5.00
C LYS A 36 -4.80 6.20 5.02
N GLN A 37 -3.59 5.91 5.50
CA GLN A 37 -2.48 6.88 5.52
C GLN A 37 -2.05 7.27 4.10
N ILE A 38 -1.96 6.29 3.18
CA ILE A 38 -1.64 6.55 1.78
C ILE A 38 -2.69 7.47 1.15
N TYR A 39 -3.98 7.15 1.35
CA TYR A 39 -5.08 7.96 0.83
C TYR A 39 -5.01 9.39 1.38
N GLN A 40 -4.79 9.57 2.69
CA GLN A 40 -4.65 10.90 3.31
C GLN A 40 -3.48 11.69 2.72
N ASN A 41 -2.34 11.06 2.45
CA ASN A 41 -1.20 11.70 1.80
C ASN A 41 -1.52 12.09 0.34
N MET A 42 -2.33 11.30 -0.37
CA MET A 42 -2.77 11.65 -1.72
C MET A 42 -3.70 12.86 -1.72
N GLU A 43 -4.58 13.00 -0.72
CA GLU A 43 -5.43 14.19 -0.54
C GLU A 43 -4.62 15.46 -0.28
N THR A 44 -3.39 15.37 0.23
CA THR A 44 -2.49 16.51 0.39
C THR A 44 -1.65 16.82 -0.85
N GLY A 45 -1.82 16.05 -1.93
CA GLY A 45 -1.17 16.26 -3.22
C GLY A 45 0.07 15.38 -3.47
N LEU A 46 0.41 14.45 -2.57
CA LEU A 46 1.48 13.49 -2.83
C LEU A 46 1.05 12.42 -3.84
N SER A 47 2.00 11.94 -4.65
CA SER A 47 1.72 10.82 -5.56
C SER A 47 1.49 9.53 -4.79
N PHE A 48 0.80 8.56 -5.39
CA PHE A 48 0.57 7.24 -4.79
C PHE A 48 1.90 6.57 -4.39
N LYS A 49 2.88 6.54 -5.29
CA LYS A 49 4.21 5.95 -5.03
C LYS A 49 4.93 6.63 -3.87
N HIS A 50 4.96 7.96 -3.84
CA HIS A 50 5.63 8.70 -2.76
C HIS A 50 4.91 8.46 -1.42
N SER A 51 3.58 8.53 -1.42
CA SER A 51 2.75 8.24 -0.25
C SER A 51 2.99 6.83 0.28
N THR A 52 3.05 5.84 -0.61
CA THR A 52 3.29 4.43 -0.27
C THR A 52 4.67 4.23 0.33
N LEU A 53 5.72 4.77 -0.30
CA LEU A 53 7.08 4.67 0.24
C LEU A 53 7.19 5.29 1.63
N LEU A 54 6.61 6.48 1.84
CA LEU A 54 6.63 7.17 3.13
C LEU A 54 5.94 6.35 4.22
N VAL A 55 4.75 5.83 3.94
CA VAL A 55 3.98 5.06 4.92
C VAL A 55 4.67 3.73 5.23
N LEU A 56 5.17 3.01 4.22
CA LEU A 56 5.89 1.75 4.44
C LEU A 56 7.17 1.97 5.23
N THR A 57 7.97 3.00 4.89
CA THR A 57 9.19 3.36 5.63
C THR A 57 8.91 3.74 7.08
N ARG A 58 7.73 4.33 7.36
CA ARG A 58 7.34 4.75 8.71
C ARG A 58 6.85 3.59 9.57
N LEU A 59 6.09 2.67 8.99
CA LEU A 59 5.40 1.59 9.71
C LEU A 59 6.20 0.29 9.74
N PHE A 60 7.08 0.11 8.76
CA PHE A 60 8.00 -1.00 8.63
C PHE A 60 9.44 -0.47 8.59
N ASP A 61 10.38 -1.36 8.33
CA ASP A 61 11.77 -0.99 8.13
C ASP A 61 11.99 -0.33 6.75
N ALA A 62 12.91 0.65 6.71
CA ALA A 62 13.23 1.42 5.50
C ALA A 62 13.91 0.58 4.41
N GLU A 63 14.65 -0.46 4.78
CA GLU A 63 15.30 -1.37 3.84
C GLU A 63 14.26 -2.24 3.12
N GLN A 64 13.29 -2.77 3.87
CA GLN A 64 12.15 -3.52 3.32
C GLN A 64 11.25 -2.64 2.45
N ALA A 65 10.96 -1.42 2.89
CA ALA A 65 10.18 -0.46 2.11
C ALA A 65 10.79 -0.16 0.73
N GLN A 66 12.12 -0.09 0.64
CA GLN A 66 12.84 0.13 -0.62
C GLN A 66 12.83 -1.08 -1.57
N ARG A 67 12.60 -2.29 -1.04
CA ARG A 67 12.50 -3.51 -1.85
C ARG A 67 11.11 -3.69 -2.47
N ALA A 68 10.11 -2.93 -2.02
CA ALA A 68 8.75 -3.00 -2.57
C ALA A 68 8.71 -2.50 -4.02
N ASP A 69 8.10 -3.29 -4.92
CA ASP A 69 7.88 -2.86 -6.30
C ASP A 69 6.67 -1.92 -6.39
N LEU A 70 6.91 -0.65 -6.07
CA LEU A 70 5.88 0.40 -6.09
C LEU A 70 5.28 0.62 -7.49
N SER A 71 6.00 0.28 -8.55
CA SER A 71 5.49 0.38 -9.92
C SER A 71 4.53 -0.74 -10.25
N ALA A 72 4.80 -1.96 -9.80
CA ALA A 72 3.85 -3.06 -9.91
C ALA A 72 2.59 -2.81 -9.07
N ILE A 73 2.74 -2.28 -7.85
CA ILE A 73 1.59 -1.94 -6.98
C ILE A 73 0.71 -0.87 -7.62
N GLU A 74 1.32 0.22 -8.09
CA GLU A 74 0.60 1.29 -8.79
C GLU A 74 -0.10 0.73 -10.05
N SER A 75 0.61 -0.06 -10.85
CA SER A 75 0.04 -0.70 -12.04
C SER A 75 -1.15 -1.60 -11.70
N ALA A 76 -1.07 -2.39 -10.63
CA ALA A 76 -2.15 -3.27 -10.19
C ALA A 76 -3.38 -2.49 -9.71
N LEU A 77 -3.15 -1.34 -9.06
CA LEU A 77 -4.20 -0.46 -8.55
C LEU A 77 -4.95 0.26 -9.68
N PHE A 78 -4.24 0.70 -10.71
CA PHE A 78 -4.81 1.50 -11.81
C PHE A 78 -5.13 0.71 -13.08
N LYS A 79 -4.69 -0.56 -13.26
CA LYS A 79 -5.10 -1.42 -14.39
C LYS A 79 -6.51 -2.02 -14.25
N LYS A 80 -7.09 -2.02 -13.05
CA LYS A 80 -8.39 -2.65 -12.78
C LYS A 80 -9.59 -1.69 -12.87
N PHE A 81 -9.38 -0.42 -13.26
CA PHE A 81 -10.43 0.60 -13.37
C PHE A 81 -10.21 1.49 -14.58
#